data_AF-A0A921MTB7-F1
#
_entry.id   AF-A0A921MTB7-F1
#
_cell.length_a   1.000
_cell.length_b   1.000
_cell.length_c   1.000
_cell.angle_alpha   90.00
_cell.angle_beta   90.00
_cell.angle_gamma   90.00
#
_symmetry.space_group_name_H-M   'P 1'
#
loop_
_entity.id
_entity.type
_entity.pdbx_description
1 polymer ?
#
loop_
_entity_poly.entity_id
_entity_poly.type
_entity_poly.pdbx_seq_one_letter_code
_entity_poly.pdbx_strand_id
1 'polypeptide(L)'
;MNTGFRRERGVRSPETPEQATDPAVLEDPAPREIAEAVAESGGTDLPGDEDLPTAETFPFAPRTLTRAMARRATQLGLQLPKPRLRGFLHLIAFPTSLVIGLLLVALGETLAIRLACAVFVLTAGMLFGISAVYHRGTWSPQRAIMLRRFDHANIFLIIAGTYTPLAVALLEPRPAITLLAIAWGGALIGVLFRLFWTGAPRWIYVPAYIALGWVAIFYMPQLQAGGGWAVVWLLVIGGLAYTAGAVMYALKRPNPSPAWFGFHEIFHAGTLIGFGCHFAAVAVAVS
;
A
#
# COMPACT_ATOMS: atom_id res chain seq x y z
N MET A 1 -17.19 -16.78 88.55
CA MET A 1 -17.12 -17.77 87.44
C MET A 1 -16.05 -17.29 86.47
N ASN A 2 -14.97 -18.05 86.34
CA ASN A 2 -13.76 -17.69 85.58
C ASN A 2 -13.60 -18.68 84.41
N THR A 3 -13.61 -18.17 83.18
CA THR A 3 -13.08 -18.79 81.96
C THR A 3 -12.52 -17.63 81.12
N GLY A 4 -11.41 -17.69 80.40
CA GLY A 4 -10.55 -18.80 80.02
C GLY A 4 -9.18 -18.31 79.49
N PHE A 5 -8.22 -19.21 79.60
CA PHE A 5 -7.10 -19.52 78.70
C PHE A 5 -6.50 -18.40 77.79
N ARG A 6 -5.26 -17.99 78.10
CA ARG A 6 -4.35 -17.24 77.21
C ARG A 6 -3.27 -18.22 76.71
N ARG A 7 -3.26 -18.55 75.41
CA ARG A 7 -2.11 -19.20 74.74
C ARG A 7 -1.22 -18.14 74.10
N GLU A 8 0.07 -18.34 74.25
CA GLU A 8 1.19 -17.51 73.80
C GLU A 8 1.23 -17.40 72.26
N ARG A 9 1.45 -16.19 71.74
CA ARG A 9 1.81 -15.95 70.35
C ARG A 9 3.32 -15.80 70.27
N GLY A 10 3.99 -16.77 69.66
CA GLY A 10 5.38 -16.67 69.25
C GLY A 10 5.58 -15.53 68.25
N VAL A 11 6.61 -14.72 68.52
CA VAL A 11 7.07 -13.63 67.67
C VAL A 11 7.72 -14.25 66.42
N ARG A 12 7.21 -13.92 65.23
CA ARG A 12 7.92 -14.10 63.95
C ARG A 12 8.23 -12.71 63.39
N SER A 13 9.51 -12.45 63.19
CA SER A 13 10.05 -11.24 62.55
C SER A 13 9.54 -11.11 61.11
N PRO A 14 9.39 -9.88 60.58
CA PRO A 14 8.98 -9.69 59.18
C PRO A 14 10.11 -10.11 58.23
N GLU A 15 9.82 -11.09 57.37
CA GLU A 15 10.66 -11.41 56.22
C GLU A 15 10.61 -10.25 55.23
N THR A 16 11.78 -9.78 54.81
CA THR A 16 11.99 -8.82 53.73
C THR A 16 11.50 -9.40 52.40
N PRO A 17 10.77 -8.65 51.55
CA PRO A 17 10.41 -9.11 50.22
C PRO A 17 11.61 -8.97 49.27
N GLU A 18 12.59 -9.85 49.42
CA GLU A 18 13.54 -10.15 48.36
C GLU A 18 13.03 -11.39 47.62
N GLN A 19 11.94 -11.21 46.86
CA GLN A 19 11.47 -12.22 45.92
C GLN A 19 12.11 -11.94 44.55
N ALA A 20 13.04 -12.82 44.21
CA ALA A 20 13.68 -13.02 42.93
C ALA A 20 12.78 -12.68 41.74
N THR A 21 13.09 -11.60 41.04
CA THR A 21 12.76 -11.47 39.62
C THR A 21 13.70 -12.40 38.85
N ASP A 22 13.17 -13.53 38.40
CA ASP A 22 13.81 -14.38 37.41
C ASP A 22 14.21 -13.52 36.18
N PRO A 23 15.51 -13.39 35.86
CA PRO A 23 15.95 -12.58 34.73
C PRO A 23 15.51 -13.13 33.37
N ALA A 24 14.92 -14.33 33.30
CA ALA A 24 14.42 -14.91 32.05
C ALA A 24 12.99 -14.42 31.65
N VAL A 25 12.29 -13.65 32.48
CA VAL A 25 10.87 -13.27 32.23
C VAL A 25 10.70 -11.89 31.56
N LEU A 26 11.77 -11.17 31.21
CA LEU A 26 11.67 -9.79 30.68
C LEU A 26 12.46 -9.50 29.39
N GLU A 27 12.64 -10.50 28.52
CA GLU A 27 12.98 -10.21 27.12
C GLU A 27 11.80 -10.57 26.21
N ASP A 28 10.79 -9.69 26.17
CA ASP A 28 9.88 -9.65 25.02
C ASP A 28 10.75 -9.32 23.80
N PRO A 29 10.88 -10.21 22.80
CA PRO A 29 11.69 -9.93 21.61
C PRO A 29 11.04 -8.87 20.73
N ALA A 30 9.74 -8.60 20.87
CA ALA A 30 9.01 -7.67 20.03
C ALA A 30 9.60 -6.23 20.06
N PRO A 31 9.98 -5.64 21.21
CA PRO A 31 10.74 -4.39 21.26
C PRO A 31 12.01 -4.37 20.41
N ARG A 32 12.80 -5.45 20.42
CA ARG A 32 14.05 -5.58 19.64
C ARG A 32 13.78 -5.74 18.15
N GLU A 33 12.87 -6.63 17.80
CA GLU A 33 12.41 -6.87 16.42
C GLU A 33 11.79 -5.58 15.82
N ILE A 34 11.07 -4.80 16.63
CA ILE A 34 10.52 -3.49 16.27
C ILE A 34 11.63 -2.45 16.13
N ALA A 35 12.63 -2.44 17.02
CA ALA A 35 13.75 -1.50 16.95
C ALA A 35 14.63 -1.77 15.71
N GLU A 36 14.86 -3.05 15.38
CA GLU A 36 15.55 -3.49 14.17
C GLU A 36 14.75 -3.13 12.92
N ALA A 37 13.44 -3.40 12.90
CA ALA A 37 12.56 -2.98 11.81
C ALA A 37 12.49 -1.45 11.62
N VAL A 38 12.59 -0.66 12.71
CA VAL A 38 12.66 0.80 12.66
C VAL A 38 14.00 1.28 12.10
N ALA A 39 15.12 0.68 12.56
CA ALA A 39 16.45 0.97 12.04
C ALA A 39 16.59 0.62 10.55
N GLU A 40 15.99 -0.50 10.12
CA GLU A 40 15.96 -0.93 8.72
C GLU A 40 15.02 -0.09 7.83
N SER A 41 14.00 0.55 8.41
CA SER A 41 13.01 1.36 7.69
C SER A 41 13.53 2.72 7.19
N GLY A 42 14.79 3.06 7.50
CA GLY A 42 15.44 4.29 7.04
C GLY A 42 14.85 5.57 7.64
N GLY A 43 14.15 5.48 8.77
CA GLY A 43 13.64 6.63 9.52
C GLY A 43 14.73 7.29 10.35
N THR A 44 15.71 7.95 9.72
CA THR A 44 16.78 8.65 10.45
C THR A 44 16.31 9.99 11.03
N ASP A 45 15.24 10.57 10.50
CA ASP A 45 14.65 11.80 11.02
C ASP A 45 13.43 11.46 11.88
N LEU A 46 13.59 11.56 13.20
CA LEU A 46 12.46 11.59 14.11
C LEU A 46 11.61 12.82 13.76
N PRO A 47 10.28 12.68 13.54
CA PRO A 47 9.42 13.83 13.27
C PRO A 47 9.58 14.87 14.38
N GLY A 48 9.73 16.14 14.00
CA GLY A 48 9.67 17.24 14.96
C GLY A 48 8.32 17.24 15.67
N ASP A 49 8.25 17.84 16.87
CA ASP A 49 6.99 17.91 17.62
C ASP A 49 5.86 18.61 16.86
N GLU A 50 6.21 19.47 15.88
CA GLU A 50 5.28 20.17 14.99
C GLU A 50 4.59 19.25 13.97
N ASP A 51 5.23 18.13 13.60
CA ASP A 51 4.69 17.16 12.65
C ASP A 51 3.74 16.15 13.32
N LEU A 52 3.62 16.20 14.65
CA LEU A 52 2.79 15.27 15.40
C LEU A 52 1.33 15.70 15.42
N PRO A 53 0.40 14.73 15.41
CA PRO A 53 -1.03 15.00 15.47
C PRO A 53 -1.40 15.81 16.72
N THR A 54 -2.14 16.89 16.51
CA THR A 54 -2.73 17.71 17.58
C THR A 54 -4.25 17.61 17.53
N ALA A 55 -4.93 18.00 18.63
CA ALA A 55 -6.38 18.08 18.64
C ALA A 55 -6.93 19.09 17.60
N GLU A 56 -6.15 20.10 17.23
CA GLU A 56 -6.51 21.08 16.20
C GLU A 56 -6.45 20.48 14.79
N THR A 57 -5.41 19.69 14.49
CA THR A 57 -5.21 19.09 13.17
C THR A 57 -6.01 17.79 12.98
N PHE A 58 -6.25 17.07 14.08
CA PHE A 58 -7.05 15.84 14.14
C PHE A 58 -8.05 15.87 15.29
N PRO A 59 -9.14 16.65 15.19
CA PRO A 59 -10.14 16.80 16.26
C PRO A 59 -10.88 15.51 16.61
N PHE A 60 -10.79 14.49 15.75
CA PHE A 60 -11.42 13.18 15.92
C PHE A 60 -10.43 12.06 16.21
N ALA A 61 -9.18 12.39 16.52
CA ALA A 61 -8.22 11.40 16.99
C ALA A 61 -8.77 10.69 18.23
N PRO A 62 -8.63 9.35 18.35
CA PRO A 62 -9.01 8.65 19.57
C PRO A 62 -8.31 9.29 20.77
N ARG A 63 -9.05 9.59 21.84
CA ARG A 63 -8.46 10.17 23.08
C ARG A 63 -7.38 9.29 23.71
N THR A 64 -7.35 8.01 23.35
CA THR A 64 -6.34 7.02 23.75
C THR A 64 -5.04 7.08 22.92
N LEU A 65 -5.02 7.79 21.79
CA LEU A 65 -3.82 7.94 20.97
C LEU A 65 -2.87 8.96 21.60
N THR A 66 -1.83 8.48 22.28
CA THR A 66 -0.80 9.35 22.86
C THR A 66 0.21 9.81 21.83
N ARG A 67 0.90 10.94 22.09
CA ARG A 67 2.02 11.41 21.23
C ARG A 67 3.11 10.35 21.07
N ALA A 68 3.41 9.58 22.11
CA ALA A 68 4.37 8.49 22.06
C ALA A 68 3.94 7.37 21.10
N MET A 69 2.65 7.01 21.10
CA MET A 69 2.10 6.05 20.14
C MET A 69 2.14 6.59 18.70
N ALA A 70 1.82 7.87 18.49
CA ALA A 70 1.90 8.51 17.18
C ALA A 70 3.36 8.57 16.66
N ARG A 71 4.33 8.89 17.52
CA ARG A 71 5.77 8.84 17.22
C ARG A 71 6.19 7.42 16.83
N ARG A 72 5.84 6.41 17.63
CA ARG A 72 6.18 5.01 17.36
C ARG A 72 5.54 4.49 16.06
N ALA A 73 4.30 4.88 15.79
CA ALA A 73 3.64 4.55 14.53
C ALA A 73 4.36 5.18 13.35
N THR A 74 4.78 6.45 13.47
CA THR A 74 5.51 7.17 12.42
C THR A 74 6.88 6.55 12.16
N GLN A 75 7.59 6.13 13.22
CA GLN A 75 8.84 5.36 13.12
C GLN A 75 8.64 4.04 12.36
N LEU A 76 7.50 3.38 12.56
CA LEU A 76 7.11 2.18 11.80
C LEU A 76 6.53 2.49 10.41
N GLY A 77 6.63 3.74 9.95
CA GLY A 77 6.12 4.22 8.67
C GLY A 77 4.59 4.22 8.55
N LEU A 78 3.86 4.14 9.67
CA LEU A 78 2.41 4.20 9.74
C LEU A 78 1.96 5.63 10.05
N GLN A 79 1.01 6.15 9.28
CA GLN A 79 0.41 7.45 9.55
C GLN A 79 -0.77 7.29 10.51
N LEU A 80 -0.63 7.77 11.75
CA LEU A 80 -1.69 7.82 12.75
C LEU A 80 -1.84 9.24 13.33
N PRO A 81 -3.07 9.78 13.47
CA PRO A 81 -4.33 9.21 12.97
C PRO A 81 -4.37 9.14 11.44
N LYS A 82 -5.09 8.15 10.91
CA LYS A 82 -5.41 8.10 9.49
C LYS A 82 -6.46 9.18 9.18
N PRO A 83 -6.34 9.94 8.08
CA PRO A 83 -7.46 10.75 7.59
C PRO A 83 -8.70 9.87 7.35
N ARG A 84 -9.90 10.43 7.52
CA ARG A 84 -11.15 9.64 7.48
C ARG A 84 -11.41 8.93 6.15
N LEU A 85 -11.02 9.56 5.04
CA LEU A 85 -11.23 9.00 3.70
C LEU A 85 -10.11 8.04 3.28
N ARG A 86 -9.14 7.74 4.17
CA ARG A 86 -8.07 6.78 3.91
C ARG A 86 -8.64 5.45 3.43
N GLY A 87 -8.24 5.04 2.23
CA GLY A 87 -8.66 3.79 1.59
C GLY A 87 -10.09 3.76 1.02
N PHE A 88 -10.88 4.83 1.15
CA PHE A 88 -12.27 4.83 0.69
C PHE A 88 -12.40 4.76 -0.84
N LEU A 89 -11.53 5.47 -1.56
CA LEU A 89 -11.48 5.41 -3.03
C LEU A 89 -11.25 3.98 -3.54
N HIS A 90 -10.28 3.27 -2.97
CA HIS A 90 -9.99 1.89 -3.37
C HIS A 90 -11.07 0.89 -2.91
N LEU A 91 -11.73 1.16 -1.79
CA LEU A 91 -12.89 0.36 -1.34
C LEU A 91 -14.03 0.39 -2.36
N ILE A 92 -14.32 1.55 -2.95
CA ILE A 92 -15.31 1.68 -4.03
C ILE A 92 -14.76 1.11 -5.34
N ALA A 93 -13.51 1.41 -5.67
CA ALA A 93 -12.90 0.98 -6.92
C ALA A 93 -12.80 -0.56 -7.04
N PHE A 94 -12.65 -1.28 -5.93
CA PHE A 94 -12.56 -2.73 -5.94
C PHE A 94 -13.75 -3.41 -6.62
N PRO A 95 -15.00 -3.34 -6.10
CA PRO A 95 -16.14 -3.97 -6.77
C PRO A 95 -16.42 -3.37 -8.15
N THR A 96 -16.24 -2.05 -8.32
CA THR A 96 -16.45 -1.41 -9.63
C THR A 96 -15.52 -1.98 -10.69
N SER A 97 -14.21 -2.06 -10.42
CA SER A 97 -13.20 -2.58 -11.35
C SER A 97 -13.42 -4.04 -11.72
N LEU A 98 -13.90 -4.86 -10.77
CA LEU A 98 -14.25 -6.26 -11.06
C LEU A 98 -15.46 -6.36 -11.99
N VAL A 99 -16.53 -5.61 -11.73
CA VAL A 99 -17.75 -5.64 -12.56
C VAL A 99 -17.45 -5.17 -13.98
N ILE A 100 -16.88 -3.98 -14.15
CA ILE A 100 -16.59 -3.42 -15.48
C ILE A 100 -15.49 -4.22 -16.19
N GLY A 101 -14.53 -4.75 -15.44
CA GLY A 101 -13.46 -5.59 -15.95
C GLY A 101 -13.95 -6.93 -16.49
N LEU A 102 -14.86 -7.60 -15.78
CA LEU A 102 -15.45 -8.85 -16.24
C LEU A 102 -16.27 -8.66 -17.53
N LEU A 103 -16.81 -7.47 -17.79
CA LEU A 103 -17.41 -7.16 -19.09
C LEU A 103 -16.37 -7.18 -20.21
N LEU A 104 -15.16 -6.64 -20.00
CA LEU A 104 -14.06 -6.74 -20.99
C LEU A 104 -13.68 -8.19 -21.27
N VAL A 105 -13.69 -9.04 -20.24
CA VAL A 105 -13.43 -10.49 -20.40
C VAL A 105 -14.56 -11.17 -21.18
N ALA A 106 -15.82 -10.84 -20.89
CA ALA A 106 -16.96 -11.44 -21.57
C ALA A 106 -17.07 -11.03 -23.04
N LEU A 107 -16.74 -9.76 -23.34
CA LEU A 107 -16.88 -9.16 -24.66
C LEU A 107 -15.66 -9.37 -25.57
N GLY A 108 -14.51 -9.80 -25.05
CA GLY A 108 -13.32 -10.04 -25.86
C GLY A 108 -13.57 -11.02 -27.01
N GLU A 109 -13.17 -10.66 -28.22
CA GLU A 109 -13.48 -11.40 -29.45
C GLU A 109 -12.79 -12.77 -29.52
N THR A 110 -11.56 -12.85 -29.02
CA THR A 110 -10.72 -14.06 -29.06
C THR A 110 -10.37 -14.54 -27.66
N LEU A 111 -10.09 -15.84 -27.51
CA LEU A 111 -9.66 -16.40 -26.23
C LEU A 111 -8.41 -15.68 -25.68
N ALA A 112 -7.47 -15.30 -26.55
CA ALA A 112 -6.27 -14.57 -26.15
C ALA A 112 -6.61 -13.21 -25.50
N ILE A 113 -7.51 -12.44 -26.12
CA ILE A 113 -7.98 -11.16 -25.58
C ILE A 113 -8.69 -11.37 -24.24
N ARG A 114 -9.58 -12.37 -24.13
CA ARG A 114 -10.30 -12.67 -22.88
C ARG A 114 -9.35 -12.98 -21.73
N LEU A 115 -8.32 -13.81 -21.99
CA LEU A 115 -7.30 -14.15 -20.99
C LEU A 115 -6.45 -12.93 -20.61
N ALA A 116 -6.07 -12.11 -21.58
CA ALA A 116 -5.33 -10.88 -21.34
C ALA A 116 -6.13 -9.87 -20.49
N CYS A 117 -7.42 -9.70 -20.79
CA CYS A 117 -8.34 -8.93 -19.96
C CYS A 117 -8.48 -9.55 -18.56
N ALA A 118 -8.58 -10.88 -18.42
CA ALA A 118 -8.68 -11.53 -17.11
C ALA A 118 -7.46 -11.26 -16.23
N VAL A 119 -6.25 -11.22 -16.82
CA VAL A 119 -5.02 -10.83 -16.11
C VAL A 119 -5.10 -9.38 -15.64
N PHE A 120 -5.58 -8.45 -16.47
CA PHE A 120 -5.79 -7.06 -16.08
C PHE A 120 -6.81 -6.92 -14.94
N VAL A 121 -7.94 -7.63 -15.01
CA VAL A 121 -8.97 -7.62 -13.97
C VAL A 121 -8.45 -8.21 -12.66
N LEU A 122 -7.71 -9.32 -12.72
CA LEU A 122 -7.15 -9.97 -11.53
C LEU A 122 -6.17 -9.05 -10.81
N THR A 123 -5.25 -8.42 -11.55
CA THR A 123 -4.27 -7.50 -10.98
C THR A 123 -4.92 -6.22 -10.45
N ALA A 124 -5.98 -5.71 -11.10
CA ALA A 124 -6.76 -4.57 -10.60
C ALA A 124 -7.51 -4.91 -9.31
N GLY A 125 -8.13 -6.08 -9.27
CA GLY A 125 -8.79 -6.61 -8.08
C GLY A 125 -7.82 -6.79 -6.91
N MET A 126 -6.62 -7.32 -7.16
CA MET A 126 -5.56 -7.41 -6.14
C MET A 126 -5.14 -6.03 -5.64
N LEU A 127 -4.86 -5.07 -6.53
CA LEU A 127 -4.49 -3.71 -6.17
C LEU A 127 -5.55 -3.06 -5.27
N PHE A 128 -6.79 -2.92 -5.77
CA PHE A 128 -7.83 -2.18 -5.05
C PHE A 128 -8.31 -2.94 -3.81
N GLY A 129 -8.45 -4.27 -3.89
CA GLY A 129 -8.91 -5.11 -2.80
C GLY A 129 -7.93 -5.11 -1.62
N ILE A 130 -6.64 -5.39 -1.87
CA ILE A 130 -5.63 -5.41 -0.81
C ILE A 130 -5.44 -4.01 -0.22
N SER A 131 -5.48 -2.96 -1.05
CA SER A 131 -5.37 -1.59 -0.58
C SER A 131 -6.55 -1.17 0.30
N ALA A 132 -7.78 -1.53 -0.08
CA ALA A 132 -8.95 -1.29 0.74
C ALA A 132 -8.85 -1.98 2.09
N VAL A 133 -8.49 -3.27 2.12
CA VAL A 133 -8.32 -4.06 3.36
C VAL A 133 -7.24 -3.44 4.25
N TYR A 134 -6.07 -3.11 3.68
CA TYR A 134 -4.96 -2.51 4.41
C TYR A 134 -5.37 -1.18 5.06
N HIS A 135 -6.00 -0.30 4.30
CA HIS A 135 -6.26 1.06 4.76
C HIS A 135 -7.49 1.17 5.66
N ARG A 136 -8.55 0.39 5.42
CA ARG A 136 -9.81 0.43 6.19
C ARG A 136 -9.75 -0.37 7.48
N GLY A 137 -8.90 -1.40 7.56
CA GLY A 137 -8.80 -2.22 8.75
C GLY A 137 -7.94 -1.61 9.87
N THR A 138 -8.19 -2.11 11.08
CA THR A 138 -7.41 -1.88 12.29
C THR A 138 -6.65 -3.15 12.63
N TRP A 139 -5.38 -3.20 12.24
CA TRP A 139 -4.58 -4.41 12.27
C TRP A 139 -3.53 -4.37 13.39
N SER A 140 -3.13 -5.54 13.90
CA SER A 140 -1.92 -5.64 14.71
C SER A 140 -0.68 -5.18 13.90
N PRO A 141 0.39 -4.70 14.55
CA PRO A 141 1.57 -4.18 13.86
C PRO A 141 2.13 -5.13 12.78
N GLN A 142 2.25 -6.41 13.10
CA GLN A 142 2.76 -7.44 12.19
C GLN A 142 1.88 -7.58 10.94
N ARG A 143 0.55 -7.64 11.12
CA ARG A 143 -0.40 -7.72 10.00
C ARG A 143 -0.40 -6.44 9.16
N ALA A 144 -0.29 -5.28 9.80
CA ALA A 144 -0.21 -3.99 9.10
C ALA A 144 1.05 -3.88 8.22
N ILE A 145 2.19 -4.41 8.67
CA ILE A 145 3.42 -4.46 7.88
C ILE A 145 3.25 -5.40 6.68
N MET A 146 2.70 -6.59 6.89
CA MET A 146 2.45 -7.56 5.81
C MET A 146 1.50 -7.01 4.75
N LEU A 147 0.35 -6.45 5.16
CA LEU A 147 -0.63 -5.89 4.23
C LEU A 147 -0.06 -4.71 3.44
N ARG A 148 0.77 -3.87 4.07
CA ARG A 148 1.49 -2.79 3.39
C ARG A 148 2.47 -3.30 2.33
N ARG A 149 3.16 -4.43 2.59
CA ARG A 149 4.05 -5.06 1.60
C ARG A 149 3.25 -5.51 0.38
N PHE A 150 2.13 -6.19 0.60
CA PHE A 150 1.27 -6.62 -0.50
C PHE A 150 0.67 -5.43 -1.26
N ASP A 151 0.18 -4.42 -0.55
CA ASP A 151 -0.37 -3.19 -1.13
C ASP A 151 0.64 -2.50 -2.06
N HIS A 152 1.88 -2.33 -1.61
CA HIS A 152 2.94 -1.73 -2.42
C HIS A 152 3.49 -2.65 -3.52
N ALA A 153 3.50 -3.96 -3.32
CA ALA A 153 3.94 -4.92 -4.34
C ALA A 153 2.96 -4.99 -5.50
N ASN A 154 1.66 -4.88 -5.24
CA ASN A 154 0.61 -4.96 -6.26
C ASN A 154 0.69 -3.84 -7.30
N ILE A 155 1.33 -2.69 -6.99
CA ILE A 155 1.56 -1.62 -7.97
C ILE A 155 2.36 -2.14 -9.17
N PHE A 156 3.37 -3.00 -8.92
CA PHE A 156 4.13 -3.63 -10.01
C PHE A 156 3.27 -4.58 -10.83
N LEU A 157 2.41 -5.37 -10.17
CA LEU A 157 1.53 -6.32 -10.84
C LEU A 157 0.49 -5.64 -11.72
N ILE A 158 -0.16 -4.57 -11.25
CA ILE A 158 -1.13 -3.84 -12.08
C ILE A 158 -0.48 -3.15 -13.27
N ILE A 159 0.77 -2.65 -13.15
CA ILE A 159 1.48 -2.09 -14.31
C ILE A 159 1.63 -3.16 -15.40
N ALA A 160 2.10 -4.35 -15.06
CA ALA A 160 2.22 -5.46 -16.01
C ALA A 160 0.86 -5.98 -16.50
N GLY A 161 -0.12 -6.03 -15.60
CA GLY A 161 -1.50 -6.38 -15.90
C GLY A 161 -2.13 -5.46 -16.93
N THR A 162 -1.90 -4.14 -16.84
CA THR A 162 -2.39 -3.15 -17.82
C THR A 162 -1.75 -3.33 -19.20
N TYR A 163 -0.45 -3.62 -19.26
CA TYR A 163 0.21 -3.85 -20.56
C TYR A 163 -0.27 -5.11 -21.26
N THR A 164 -0.75 -6.11 -20.50
CA THR A 164 -1.14 -7.42 -21.04
C THR A 164 -2.20 -7.35 -22.14
N PRO A 165 -3.41 -6.79 -21.91
CA PRO A 165 -4.41 -6.68 -22.97
C PRO A 165 -4.02 -5.69 -24.08
N LEU A 166 -3.30 -4.62 -23.78
CA LEU A 166 -2.84 -3.66 -24.80
C LEU A 166 -1.85 -4.30 -25.77
N ALA A 167 -0.88 -5.06 -25.26
CA ALA A 167 0.10 -5.76 -26.07
C ALA A 167 -0.56 -6.85 -26.93
N VAL A 168 -1.46 -7.63 -26.34
CA VAL A 168 -2.13 -8.74 -27.05
C VAL A 168 -3.07 -8.22 -28.14
N ALA A 169 -3.75 -7.09 -27.91
CA ALA A 169 -4.71 -6.56 -28.87
C ALA A 169 -4.07 -5.72 -29.98
N LEU A 170 -3.05 -4.90 -29.66
CA LEU A 170 -2.59 -3.84 -30.56
C LEU A 170 -1.22 -4.04 -31.18
N LEU A 171 -0.38 -4.93 -30.64
CA LEU A 171 1.00 -5.09 -31.08
C LEU A 171 1.16 -6.37 -31.90
N GLU A 172 2.08 -6.31 -32.87
CA GLU A 172 2.57 -7.52 -33.52
C GLU A 172 3.22 -8.48 -32.51
N PRO A 173 3.29 -9.80 -32.81
CA PRO A 173 3.72 -10.80 -31.84
C PRO A 173 5.08 -10.54 -31.19
N ARG A 174 6.09 -10.10 -31.96
CA ARG A 174 7.43 -9.83 -31.44
C ARG A 174 7.47 -8.65 -30.45
N PRO A 175 7.03 -7.43 -30.81
CA PRO A 175 7.02 -6.32 -29.87
C PRO A 175 6.10 -6.59 -28.67
N ALA A 176 4.98 -7.31 -28.85
CA ALA A 176 4.12 -7.73 -27.74
C ALA A 176 4.88 -8.59 -26.73
N ILE A 177 5.57 -9.64 -27.18
CA ILE A 177 6.38 -10.52 -26.32
C ILE A 177 7.46 -9.72 -25.59
N THR A 178 8.17 -8.82 -26.28
CA THR A 178 9.22 -8.00 -25.66
C THR A 178 8.64 -7.07 -24.58
N LEU A 179 7.53 -6.38 -24.87
CA LEU A 179 6.87 -5.50 -23.89
C LEU A 179 6.44 -6.30 -22.65
N LEU A 180 5.81 -7.47 -22.84
CA LEU A 180 5.36 -8.31 -21.74
C LEU A 180 6.51 -8.90 -20.93
N ALA A 181 7.61 -9.29 -21.58
CA ALA A 181 8.80 -9.77 -20.88
C ALA A 181 9.41 -8.67 -19.99
N ILE A 182 9.52 -7.44 -20.49
CA ILE A 182 10.00 -6.28 -19.71
C ILE A 182 9.03 -6.00 -18.55
N ALA A 183 7.74 -5.93 -18.84
CA ALA A 183 6.71 -5.61 -17.86
C ALA A 183 6.64 -6.63 -16.73
N TRP A 184 6.49 -7.92 -17.06
CA TRP A 184 6.36 -8.99 -16.07
C TRP A 184 7.69 -9.32 -15.39
N GLY A 185 8.83 -9.22 -16.11
CA GLY A 185 10.16 -9.35 -15.51
C GLY A 185 10.44 -8.23 -14.50
N GLY A 186 10.15 -6.97 -14.88
CA GLY A 186 10.22 -5.82 -13.98
C GLY A 186 9.26 -5.95 -12.80
N ALA A 187 8.04 -6.46 -13.03
CA ALA A 187 7.08 -6.66 -11.97
C ALA A 187 7.51 -7.75 -10.99
N LEU A 188 8.06 -8.86 -11.48
CA LEU A 188 8.61 -9.93 -10.64
C LEU A 188 9.75 -9.39 -9.76
N ILE A 189 10.74 -8.71 -10.36
CA ILE A 189 11.85 -8.09 -9.62
C ILE A 189 11.31 -7.11 -8.58
N GLY A 190 10.37 -6.26 -8.96
CA GLY A 190 9.75 -5.27 -8.07
C GLY A 190 8.98 -5.90 -6.91
N VAL A 191 8.20 -6.95 -7.16
CA VAL A 191 7.47 -7.69 -6.13
C VAL A 191 8.46 -8.35 -5.17
N LEU A 192 9.48 -9.06 -5.67
CA LEU A 192 10.49 -9.70 -4.83
C LEU A 192 11.23 -8.65 -3.99
N PHE A 193 11.62 -7.53 -4.59
CA PHE A 193 12.23 -6.39 -3.88
C PHE A 193 11.33 -5.91 -2.73
N ARG A 194 10.01 -5.80 -2.97
CA ARG A 194 9.06 -5.35 -1.94
C ARG A 194 8.72 -6.36 -0.88
N LEU A 195 8.72 -7.64 -1.24
CA LEU A 195 8.54 -8.68 -0.25
C LEU A 195 9.81 -8.77 0.59
N PHE A 196 11.00 -8.92 0.03
CA PHE A 196 12.19 -9.19 0.84
C PHE A 196 12.81 -7.96 1.51
N TRP A 197 12.61 -6.75 0.99
CA TRP A 197 13.13 -5.51 1.60
C TRP A 197 12.01 -4.60 2.10
N THR A 198 11.60 -4.84 3.34
CA THR A 198 10.48 -4.16 4.01
C THR A 198 10.77 -2.69 4.31
N GLY A 199 12.03 -2.37 4.62
CA GLY A 199 12.50 -1.03 4.94
C GLY A 199 12.95 -0.18 3.75
N ALA A 200 12.81 -0.68 2.51
CA ALA A 200 13.30 0.02 1.33
C ALA A 200 12.72 1.45 1.25
N PRO A 201 13.57 2.49 1.14
CA PRO A 201 13.14 3.87 1.15
C PRO A 201 12.34 4.23 -0.11
N ARG A 202 11.40 5.17 0.04
CA ARG A 202 10.45 5.58 -1.04
C ARG A 202 11.10 6.02 -2.32
N TRP A 203 12.24 6.70 -2.21
CA TRP A 203 12.96 7.21 -3.37
C TRP A 203 13.54 6.10 -4.27
N ILE A 204 13.62 4.83 -3.82
CA ILE A 204 14.04 3.72 -4.67
C ILE A 204 12.85 3.17 -5.46
N TYR A 205 11.77 2.83 -4.74
CA TYR A 205 10.68 2.09 -5.35
C TYR A 205 9.71 2.96 -6.14
N VAL A 206 9.55 4.25 -5.78
CA VAL A 206 8.65 5.15 -6.52
C VAL A 206 9.16 5.40 -7.94
N PRO A 207 10.45 5.73 -8.17
CA PRO A 207 11.01 5.80 -9.51
C PRO A 207 10.93 4.48 -10.27
N ALA A 208 11.07 3.34 -9.60
CA ALA A 208 10.91 2.03 -10.24
C ALA A 208 9.48 1.83 -10.79
N TYR A 209 8.44 2.23 -10.04
CA TYR A 209 7.07 2.22 -10.54
C TYR A 209 6.90 3.11 -11.77
N ILE A 210 7.44 4.34 -11.71
CA ILE A 210 7.33 5.31 -12.80
C ILE A 210 8.07 4.78 -14.04
N ALA A 211 9.31 4.32 -13.89
CA ALA A 211 10.11 3.78 -14.99
C ALA A 211 9.41 2.60 -15.68
N LEU A 212 8.90 1.63 -14.91
CA LEU A 212 8.17 0.50 -15.47
C LEU A 212 6.85 0.93 -16.12
N GLY A 213 6.12 1.86 -15.49
CA GLY A 213 4.85 2.39 -15.99
C GLY A 213 4.96 3.24 -17.26
N TRP A 214 6.15 3.74 -17.60
CA TRP A 214 6.40 4.50 -18.83
C TRP A 214 7.02 3.69 -19.97
N VAL A 215 7.27 2.38 -19.80
CA VAL A 215 7.80 1.50 -20.87
C VAL A 215 6.96 1.58 -22.16
N ALA A 216 5.64 1.77 -22.07
CA ALA A 216 4.80 1.95 -23.26
C ALA A 216 5.20 3.12 -24.16
N ILE A 217 5.97 4.11 -23.68
CA ILE A 217 6.41 5.24 -24.51
C ILE A 217 7.21 4.77 -25.73
N PHE A 218 7.99 3.69 -25.58
CA PHE A 218 8.79 3.09 -26.65
C PHE A 218 7.95 2.33 -27.68
N TYR A 219 6.68 2.08 -27.38
CA TYR A 219 5.73 1.36 -28.23
C TYR A 219 4.61 2.28 -28.73
N MET A 220 4.69 3.59 -28.49
CA MET A 220 3.64 4.55 -28.87
C MET A 220 3.31 4.54 -30.36
N PRO A 221 4.26 4.45 -31.30
CA PRO A 221 3.92 4.36 -32.73
C PRO A 221 3.08 3.12 -33.05
N GLN A 222 3.41 1.96 -32.46
CA GLN A 222 2.68 0.71 -32.66
C GLN A 222 1.29 0.76 -31.99
N LEU A 223 1.22 1.30 -30.77
CA LEU A 223 -0.04 1.51 -30.05
C LEU A 223 -0.95 2.49 -30.80
N GLN A 224 -0.39 3.53 -31.41
CA GLN A 224 -1.11 4.49 -32.25
C GLN A 224 -1.62 3.83 -33.53
N ALA A 225 -0.79 3.00 -34.17
CA ALA A 225 -1.18 2.30 -35.39
C ALA A 225 -2.31 1.28 -35.14
N GLY A 226 -2.25 0.55 -34.02
CA GLY A 226 -3.27 -0.44 -33.65
C GLY A 226 -4.55 0.15 -33.05
N GLY A 227 -4.43 1.11 -32.13
CA GLY A 227 -5.54 1.63 -31.32
C GLY A 227 -5.92 3.09 -31.59
N GLY A 228 -5.23 3.76 -32.51
CA GLY A 228 -5.46 5.17 -32.84
C GLY A 228 -4.99 6.15 -31.77
N TRP A 229 -5.21 7.44 -32.03
CA TRP A 229 -4.82 8.52 -31.12
C TRP A 229 -5.59 8.53 -29.80
N ALA A 230 -6.80 7.95 -29.77
CA ALA A 230 -7.58 7.84 -28.54
C ALA A 230 -6.83 7.02 -27.48
N VAL A 231 -6.32 5.84 -27.86
CA VAL A 231 -5.52 4.99 -26.97
C VAL A 231 -4.26 5.73 -26.49
N VAL A 232 -3.53 6.38 -27.39
CA VAL A 232 -2.31 7.13 -27.03
C VAL A 232 -2.61 8.20 -25.98
N TRP A 233 -3.62 9.04 -26.19
CA TRP A 233 -3.94 10.11 -25.25
C TRP A 233 -4.43 9.59 -23.91
N LEU A 234 -5.23 8.52 -23.90
CA LEU A 234 -5.65 7.86 -22.67
C LEU A 234 -4.45 7.30 -21.89
N LEU A 235 -3.49 6.67 -22.57
CA LEU A 235 -2.28 6.16 -21.93
C LEU A 235 -1.39 7.28 -21.37
N VAL A 236 -1.20 8.37 -22.13
CA VAL A 236 -0.39 9.53 -21.70
C VAL A 236 -1.04 10.25 -20.52
N ILE A 237 -2.33 10.58 -20.61
CA ILE A 237 -3.06 11.25 -19.51
C ILE A 237 -3.09 10.36 -18.28
N GLY A 238 -3.34 9.06 -18.45
CA GLY A 238 -3.31 8.10 -17.34
C GLY A 238 -1.93 8.00 -16.70
N GLY A 239 -0.87 7.91 -17.51
CA GLY A 239 0.52 7.88 -17.04
C GLY A 239 0.93 9.15 -16.29
N LEU A 240 0.49 10.32 -16.75
CA LEU A 240 0.69 11.59 -16.06
C LEU A 240 -0.07 11.63 -14.72
N ALA A 241 -1.31 11.15 -14.67
CA ALA A 241 -2.09 11.08 -13.43
C ALA A 241 -1.43 10.17 -12.37
N TYR A 242 -0.97 8.98 -12.79
CA TYR A 242 -0.18 8.08 -11.93
C TYR A 242 1.10 8.75 -11.43
N THR A 243 1.84 9.40 -12.32
CA THR A 243 3.11 10.07 -11.99
C THR A 243 2.88 11.21 -11.01
N ALA A 244 1.88 12.07 -11.26
CA ALA A 244 1.53 13.16 -10.35
C ALA A 244 1.14 12.63 -8.96
N GLY A 245 0.28 11.60 -8.89
CA GLY A 245 -0.07 10.96 -7.63
C GLY A 245 1.16 10.40 -6.90
N ALA A 246 2.05 9.70 -7.61
CA ALA A 246 3.26 9.10 -7.04
C ALA A 246 4.25 10.16 -6.53
N VAL A 247 4.36 11.30 -7.21
CA VAL A 247 5.18 12.44 -6.76
C VAL A 247 4.60 13.04 -5.47
N MET A 248 3.29 13.30 -5.42
CA MET A 248 2.66 13.82 -4.19
C MET A 248 2.80 12.83 -3.01
N TYR A 249 2.73 11.53 -3.31
CA TYR A 249 3.01 10.48 -2.33
C TYR A 249 4.44 10.53 -1.81
N ALA A 250 5.42 10.66 -2.70
CA ALA A 250 6.84 10.73 -2.34
C ALA A 250 7.16 11.98 -1.51
N LEU A 251 6.57 13.13 -1.88
CA LEU A 251 6.77 14.42 -1.21
C LEU A 251 6.00 14.56 0.12
N LYS A 252 5.05 13.65 0.41
CA LYS A 252 4.16 13.71 1.58
C LYS A 252 3.33 14.99 1.69
N ARG A 253 3.11 15.68 0.58
CA ARG A 253 2.39 16.95 0.48
C ARG A 253 1.67 17.02 -0.89
N PRO A 254 0.59 17.82 -1.01
CA PRO A 254 -0.04 18.63 0.02
C PRO A 254 -0.94 17.81 0.96
N ASN A 255 -1.36 18.41 2.08
CA ASN A 255 -2.41 17.87 2.95
C ASN A 255 -3.60 18.83 3.01
N PRO A 256 -4.50 18.82 1.99
CA PRO A 256 -5.61 19.76 1.89
C PRO A 256 -6.49 19.80 3.14
N SER A 257 -6.73 18.64 3.74
CA SER A 257 -7.40 18.51 5.03
C SER A 257 -6.75 17.37 5.84
N PRO A 258 -5.87 17.66 6.80
CA PRO A 258 -5.18 16.63 7.60
C PRO A 258 -6.13 15.58 8.19
N ALA A 259 -7.33 15.99 8.63
CA ALA A 259 -8.33 15.10 9.21
C ALA A 259 -9.10 14.24 8.19
N TRP A 260 -9.22 14.69 6.93
CA TRP A 260 -10.12 14.06 5.95
C TRP A 260 -9.42 13.56 4.69
N PHE A 261 -8.53 14.37 4.12
CA PHE A 261 -7.95 14.15 2.80
C PHE A 261 -6.53 14.76 2.73
N GLY A 262 -5.52 13.89 2.73
CA GLY A 262 -4.11 14.24 2.64
C GLY A 262 -3.42 13.70 1.39
N PHE A 263 -2.09 13.71 1.40
CA PHE A 263 -1.28 13.31 0.24
C PHE A 263 -1.48 11.86 -0.22
N HIS A 264 -1.81 10.94 0.70
CA HIS A 264 -2.12 9.56 0.33
C HIS A 264 -3.47 9.45 -0.38
N GLU A 265 -4.45 10.25 0.01
CA GLU A 265 -5.74 10.28 -0.67
C GLU A 265 -5.60 10.89 -2.07
N ILE A 266 -4.72 11.88 -2.24
CA ILE A 266 -4.31 12.40 -3.57
C ILE A 266 -3.66 11.30 -4.41
N PHE A 267 -2.77 10.51 -3.82
CA PHE A 267 -2.17 9.36 -4.48
C PHE A 267 -3.23 8.36 -4.96
N HIS A 268 -4.17 7.97 -4.09
CA HIS A 268 -5.28 7.08 -4.47
C HIS A 268 -6.16 7.68 -5.56
N ALA A 269 -6.42 8.99 -5.54
CA ALA A 269 -7.16 9.66 -6.59
C ALA A 269 -6.40 9.62 -7.93
N GLY A 270 -5.09 9.90 -7.94
CA GLY A 270 -4.24 9.78 -9.12
C GLY A 270 -4.22 8.35 -9.67
N THR A 271 -4.12 7.35 -8.79
CA THR A 271 -4.22 5.93 -9.15
C THR A 271 -5.56 5.59 -9.80
N LEU A 272 -6.67 6.11 -9.26
CA LEU A 272 -8.00 5.83 -9.80
C LEU A 272 -8.23 6.52 -11.15
N ILE A 273 -7.77 7.77 -11.32
CA ILE A 273 -7.83 8.49 -12.60
C ILE A 273 -6.97 7.78 -13.64
N GLY A 274 -5.73 7.43 -13.28
CA GLY A 274 -4.81 6.68 -14.13
C GLY A 274 -5.40 5.34 -14.57
N PHE A 275 -5.96 4.58 -13.62
CA PHE A 275 -6.64 3.33 -13.90
C PHE A 275 -7.85 3.52 -14.81
N GLY A 276 -8.68 4.54 -14.59
CA GLY A 276 -9.83 4.84 -15.44
C GLY A 276 -9.43 5.13 -16.89
N CYS A 277 -8.37 5.93 -17.10
CA CYS A 277 -7.84 6.21 -18.43
C CYS A 277 -7.30 4.93 -19.09
N HIS A 278 -6.51 4.13 -18.38
CA HIS A 278 -5.96 2.88 -18.92
C HIS A 278 -7.02 1.82 -19.15
N PHE A 279 -8.03 1.72 -18.29
CA PHE A 279 -9.20 0.88 -18.50
C PHE A 279 -9.94 1.27 -19.79
N ALA A 280 -10.17 2.57 -20.00
CA ALA A 280 -10.79 3.06 -21.24
C ALA A 280 -9.92 2.77 -22.47
N ALA A 281 -8.59 2.90 -22.36
CA ALA A 281 -7.68 2.51 -23.44
C ALA A 281 -7.77 1.02 -23.77
N VAL A 282 -7.82 0.16 -22.74
CA VAL A 282 -8.03 -1.28 -22.92
C VAL A 282 -9.39 -1.55 -23.57
N ALA A 283 -10.45 -0.89 -23.11
CA ALA A 283 -11.79 -1.05 -23.66
C ALA A 283 -11.84 -0.72 -25.16
N VAL A 284 -11.20 0.37 -25.59
CA VAL A 284 -11.08 0.76 -27.01
C VAL A 284 -10.19 -0.23 -27.78
N ALA A 285 -9.15 -0.77 -27.14
CA ALA A 285 -8.21 -1.68 -27.81
C ALA A 285 -8.80 -3.06 -28.10
N VAL A 286 -9.76 -3.52 -27.29
CA VAL A 286 -10.33 -4.87 -27.34
C VAL A 286 -11.76 -4.93 -27.89
N SER A 287 -12.30 -3.77 -28.28
CA SER A 287 -13.60 -3.57 -28.93
C SER A 287 -13.48 -3.50 -30.43
#